data_AF-A0A964FFM8-F1
#
_entry.id   AF-A0A964FFM8-F1
#
_cell.length_a   1.000
_cell.length_b   1.000
_cell.length_c   1.000
_cell.angle_alpha   90.00
_cell.angle_beta   90.00
_cell.angle_gamma   90.00
#
_symmetry.space_group_name_H-M   'P 1'
#
loop_
_entity.id
_entity.type
_entity.pdbx_description
1 polymer ?
#
loop_
_entity_poly.entity_id
_entity_poly.type
_entity_poly.pdbx_seq_one_letter_code
_entity_poly.pdbx_strand_id
1 'polypeptide(L)' 'MDTRTSNTWWDNYRETVKVTRRFRTLVSLVNNREDIARNMINLIKQQYPGKSEVWYLNKLIAEIQTESTIPIAY' A
#
# COMPACT_ATOMS: atom_id res chain seq x y z
N MET A 1 -4.60 37.25 3.06
CA MET A 1 -5.70 36.27 2.99
C MET A 1 -5.10 34.95 2.57
N ASP A 2 -4.93 34.04 3.53
CA ASP A 2 -4.29 32.73 3.37
C ASP A 2 -5.14 31.77 2.55
N THR A 3 -4.81 31.63 1.26
CA THR A 3 -5.30 30.57 0.37
C THR A 3 -4.51 29.27 0.51
N ARG A 4 -3.68 29.13 1.56
CA ARG A 4 -2.81 27.96 1.76
C ARG A 4 -3.43 26.82 2.57
N THR A 5 -4.52 27.09 3.30
CA THR A 5 -5.10 26.10 4.25
C THR A 5 -6.01 25.08 3.56
N SER A 6 -6.61 25.43 2.42
CA SER A 6 -7.56 24.58 1.69
C SER A 6 -6.88 23.48 0.86
N ASN A 7 -5.67 23.71 0.35
CA ASN A 7 -4.94 22.71 -0.44
C ASN A 7 -4.47 21.53 0.43
N THR A 8 -3.94 21.81 1.63
CA THR A 8 -3.40 20.77 2.52
C THR A 8 -4.48 19.78 2.97
N TRP A 9 -5.71 20.24 3.23
CA TRP A 9 -6.80 19.33 3.62
C TRP A 9 -7.19 18.38 2.48
N TRP A 10 -7.31 18.91 1.26
CA TRP A 10 -7.63 18.11 0.07
C TRP A 10 -6.51 17.13 -0.29
N ASP A 11 -5.25 17.54 -0.15
CA ASP A 11 -4.09 16.69 -0.40
C ASP A 11 -3.98 15.56 0.62
N ASN A 12 -4.16 15.86 1.92
CA ASN A 12 -4.18 14.86 2.98
C ASN A 12 -5.33 13.86 2.80
N TYR A 13 -6.51 14.33 2.38
CA TYR A 13 -7.65 13.47 2.09
C TYR A 13 -7.37 12.52 0.92
N ARG A 14 -6.83 13.04 -0.19
CA ARG A 14 -6.47 12.22 -1.35
C ARG A 14 -5.39 11.19 -1.02
N GLU A 15 -4.41 11.57 -0.21
CA GLU A 15 -3.37 10.65 0.26
C GLU A 15 -3.96 9.53 1.13
N THR A 16 -4.81 9.88 2.09
CA THR A 16 -5.51 8.90 2.94
C THR A 16 -6.35 7.93 2.10
N VAL A 17 -7.17 8.44 1.18
CA VAL A 17 -7.99 7.61 0.29
C VAL A 17 -7.12 6.67 -0.56
N LYS A 18 -5.98 7.16 -1.05
CA LYS A 18 -5.03 6.37 -1.83
C LYS A 18 -4.41 5.23 -1.01
N VAL A 19 -4.00 5.51 0.24
CA VAL A 19 -3.49 4.50 1.18
C VAL A 19 -4.57 3.46 1.47
N THR A 20 -5.78 3.88 1.85
CA THR A 20 -6.89 2.96 2.16
C THR A 20 -7.23 2.07 0.97
N ARG A 21 -7.32 2.64 -0.24
CA ARG A 21 -7.62 1.86 -1.45
C ARG A 21 -6.55 0.81 -1.72
N ARG A 22 -5.28 1.17 -1.61
CA ARG A 22 -4.17 0.23 -1.83
C ARG A 22 -4.07 -0.83 -0.74
N PHE A 23 -4.34 -0.47 0.51
CA PHE A 23 -4.42 -1.46 1.59
C PHE A 23 -5.52 -2.49 1.32
N ARG A 24 -6.72 -2.04 0.90
CA ARG A 24 -7.79 -2.97 0.49
C ARG A 24 -7.39 -3.86 -0.68
N THR A 25 -6.66 -3.32 -1.67
CA THR A 25 -6.11 -4.13 -2.76
C THR A 25 -5.14 -5.19 -2.24
N LEU A 26 -4.21 -4.82 -1.35
CA LEU A 26 -3.31 -5.78 -0.73
C LEU A 26 -4.08 -6.87 0.02
N VAL A 27 -5.08 -6.50 0.82
CA VAL A 27 -5.96 -7.45 1.54
C VAL A 27 -6.65 -8.41 0.56
N SER A 28 -7.18 -7.90 -0.56
CA SER A 28 -7.81 -8.76 -1.57
C SER A 28 -6.83 -9.73 -2.23
N LEU A 29 -5.57 -9.33 -2.43
CA LEU A 29 -4.52 -10.18 -2.99
C LEU A 29 -4.08 -11.28 -2.01
N VAL A 30 -4.22 -11.06 -0.70
CA VAL A 30 -3.90 -12.06 0.33
C VAL A 30 -5.12 -12.84 0.82
N ASN A 31 -6.08 -13.10 -0.07
CA ASN A 31 -7.31 -13.86 0.22
C ASN A 31 -8.17 -13.23 1.34
N ASN A 32 -8.27 -11.90 1.35
CA ASN A 32 -9.01 -11.12 2.36
C ASN A 32 -8.47 -11.26 3.79
N ARG A 33 -7.24 -11.74 3.98
CA ARG A 33 -6.59 -11.86 5.29
C ARG A 33 -5.88 -10.56 5.69
N GLU A 34 -6.58 -9.72 6.43
CA GLU A 34 -6.07 -8.42 6.88
C GLU A 34 -4.84 -8.54 7.79
N ASP A 35 -4.82 -9.56 8.66
CA ASP A 35 -3.70 -9.88 9.55
C ASP A 35 -2.40 -10.12 8.77
N ILE A 36 -2.49 -10.85 7.65
CA ILE A 36 -1.35 -11.10 6.77
C ILE A 36 -0.92 -9.83 6.05
N ALA A 37 -1.86 -9.06 5.51
CA ALA A 37 -1.55 -7.78 4.87
C ALA A 37 -0.79 -6.84 5.83
N ARG A 38 -1.22 -6.78 7.10
CA ARG A 38 -0.54 -6.00 8.15
C ARG A 38 0.85 -6.55 8.47
N ASN A 39 1.00 -7.86 8.59
CA ASN A 39 2.30 -8.48 8.83
C ASN A 39 3.28 -8.22 7.68
N MET A 40 2.83 -8.32 6.42
CA MET A 40 3.66 -8.01 5.25
C MET A 40 4.13 -6.54 5.27
N ILE A 41 3.24 -5.60 5.63
CA ILE A 41 3.61 -4.19 5.78
C ILE A 41 4.66 -4.00 6.89
N ASN A 42 4.50 -4.67 8.03
CA ASN A 42 5.46 -4.56 9.13
C ASN A 42 6.84 -5.12 8.74
N LEU A 43 6.89 -6.26 8.06
CA LEU A 43 8.13 -6.87 7.58
C LEU A 43 8.84 -5.94 6.59
N ILE A 44 8.12 -5.37 5.62
CA ILE A 44 8.76 -4.48 4.64
C ILE A 44 9.17 -3.14 5.25
N LYS A 45 8.46 -2.65 6.28
CA LYS A 45 8.86 -1.48 7.08
C LYS A 45 10.18 -1.73 7.81
N GLN A 46 10.39 -2.92 8.34
CA GLN A 46 11.67 -3.31 8.96
C GLN A 46 12.81 -3.37 7.95
N GLN A 47 12.54 -3.86 6.73
CA GLN A 47 13.54 -3.94 5.66
C GLN A 47 13.90 -2.58 5.04
N TYR A 48 12.92 -1.67 4.94
CA TYR A 48 13.08 -0.38 4.28
C TYR A 48 12.56 0.75 5.19
N PRO A 49 13.24 1.07 6.30
CA PRO A 49 12.80 2.13 7.20
C PRO A 49 12.78 3.50 6.48
N GLY A 50 11.84 4.37 6.88
CA GLY A 50 11.76 5.76 6.40
C GLY A 50 11.11 5.96 5.02
N LYS A 51 10.42 4.94 4.46
CA LYS A 51 9.59 5.11 3.26
C LYS A 51 8.14 5.43 3.64
N SER A 52 7.38 5.97 2.69
CA SER A 52 5.97 6.29 2.89
C SER A 52 5.07 5.05 2.84
N GLU A 53 3.89 5.11 3.47
CA GLU A 53 2.94 3.99 3.46
C GLU A 53 2.52 3.58 2.06
N VAL A 54 2.31 4.56 1.17
CA VAL A 54 2.02 4.32 -0.24
C VAL A 54 3.14 3.53 -0.91
N TRP A 55 4.41 3.82 -0.60
CA TRP A 55 5.54 3.09 -1.18
C TRP A 55 5.54 1.62 -0.76
N TYR A 56 5.34 1.33 0.53
CA TYR A 56 5.26 -0.05 1.03
C TYR A 56 4.12 -0.83 0.36
N LEU A 57 2.93 -0.22 0.29
CA LEU A 57 1.77 -0.83 -0.34
C LEU A 57 1.99 -1.07 -1.84
N ASN A 58 2.60 -0.13 -2.56
CA ASN A 58 2.91 -0.30 -3.98
C ASN A 58 3.86 -1.46 -4.21
N LYS A 59 4.91 -1.55 -3.38
CA LYS A 59 5.94 -2.59 -3.50
C LYS A 59 5.34 -3.97 -3.24
N LEU A 60 4.61 -4.15 -2.15
CA LEU A 60 3.96 -5.42 -1.81
C LEU A 60 2.95 -5.85 -2.87
N ILE A 61 2.13 -4.93 -3.39
CA ILE A 61 1.18 -5.24 -4.47
C ILE A 61 1.92 -5.69 -5.74
N ALA A 62 3.00 -5.00 -6.11
CA ALA A 62 3.78 -5.36 -7.28
C ALA A 62 4.43 -6.74 -7.12
N GLU A 63 5.04 -7.03 -5.96
CA GLU A 63 5.66 -8.32 -5.66
C GLU A 63 4.64 -9.47 -5.74
N ILE A 64 3.48 -9.33 -5.10
CA ILE A 64 2.43 -10.37 -5.13
C ILE A 64 1.89 -10.55 -6.55
N GLN A 65 1.69 -9.46 -7.31
CA GLN A 65 1.22 -9.54 -8.68
C GLN A 65 2.23 -10.22 -9.59
N THR A 66 3.54 -9.95 -9.41
CA THR A 66 4.62 -10.62 -10.14
C THR A 66 4.67 -12.12 -9.78
N GLU A 67 4.60 -12.48 -8.50
CA GLU A 67 4.57 -13.89 -8.08
C GLU A 67 3.33 -14.63 -8.62
N SER A 68 2.18 -13.96 -8.64
CA SER A 68 0.92 -14.52 -9.17
C SER A 68 0.94 -14.68 -10.70
N THR A 69 1.81 -13.97 -11.41
CA THR A 69 1.90 -14.01 -12.88
C THR A 69 3.01 -14.91 -13.41
N ILE A 70 3.85 -15.51 -12.56
CA ILE A 70 4.80 -16.54 -13.01
C ILE A 70 3.98 -17.83 -13.26
N PRO A 71 3.72 -18.21 -14.52
CA PRO A 71 3.11 -19.50 -14.79
C PRO A 71 4.19 -20.53 -14.50
N ILE A 72 3.87 -21.48 -13.63
CA ILE A 72 4.69 -22.66 -13.41
C ILE A 72 4.70 -23.41 -14.75
N ALA A 73 5.77 -23.25 -15.53
CA ALA A 73 6.00 -24.06 -16.71
C ALA A 73 6.32 -25.47 -16.21
N TYR A 74 5.33 -26.35 -16.31
CA TYR A 74 5.50 -27.80 -16.19
C TYR A 74 6.16 -28.37 -17.44
#